data_AF-A0A7G7XKS8-F1
#
_entry.id   AF-A0A7G7XKS8-F1
#
_cell.length_a   1.000
_cell.length_b   1.000
_cell.length_c   1.000
_cell.angle_alpha   90.00
_cell.angle_beta   90.00
_cell.angle_gamma   90.00
#
_symmetry.space_group_name_H-M   'P 1'
#
loop_
_entity.id
_entity.type
_entity.pdbx_description
1 polymer ?
#
loop_
_entity_poly.entity_id
_entity_poly.type
_entity_poly.pdbx_seq_one_letter_code
_entity_poly.pdbx_strand_id
1 'polypeptide(L)'
;MENGTLKSMKIQVANATPQMQARLDANVQQAQAADAKLIAQYRANPTWATFDDKNNSVALPDVQSLTKDDATHVLKGLQYLQDIGRLDGRTITAKNGSQSTASAALYQDWLLARIGVDARA
;
A
#
# COMPACT_ATOMS: atom_id res chain seq x y z
N MET A 1 -25.38 27.69 -23.90
CA MET A 1 -24.93 26.49 -23.17
C MET A 1 -23.42 26.52 -23.20
N GLU A 2 -22.81 27.15 -22.20
CA GLU A 2 -21.37 27.42 -22.21
C GLU A 2 -20.67 26.66 -21.08
N ASN A 3 -19.59 26.03 -21.52
CA ASN A 3 -18.89 24.90 -20.96
C ASN A 3 -18.10 25.30 -19.69
N GLY A 4 -18.51 24.75 -18.54
CA GLY A 4 -17.84 24.94 -17.26
C GLY A 4 -16.46 24.30 -17.24
N THR A 5 -15.43 25.10 -17.47
CA THR A 5 -14.03 24.68 -17.29
C THR A 5 -13.75 24.65 -15.79
N LEU A 6 -13.72 23.45 -15.20
CA LEU A 6 -13.28 23.20 -13.82
C LEU A 6 -11.77 23.51 -13.71
N LYS A 7 -11.44 24.79 -13.61
CA LYS A 7 -10.08 25.29 -13.48
C LYS A 7 -9.72 25.31 -12.01
N SER A 8 -8.99 24.29 -11.55
CA SER A 8 -8.21 24.26 -10.30
C SER A 8 -8.97 24.68 -9.04
N MET A 9 -9.33 23.70 -8.20
CA MET A 9 -9.98 23.86 -6.89
C MET A 9 -9.14 24.72 -5.91
N LYS A 10 -9.07 26.04 -6.11
CA LYS A 10 -8.81 27.02 -5.07
C LYS A 10 -10.19 27.53 -4.67
N ILE A 11 -10.63 27.24 -3.44
CA ILE A 11 -11.88 27.79 -2.91
C ILE A 11 -11.66 29.31 -2.74
N GLN A 12 -11.89 30.08 -3.81
CA GLN A 12 -11.92 31.54 -3.74
C GLN A 12 -13.30 31.95 -3.25
N VAL A 13 -13.43 32.05 -1.94
CA VAL A 13 -14.58 32.67 -1.28
C VAL A 13 -14.51 34.18 -1.54
N ALA A 14 -15.50 34.73 -2.23
CA ALA A 14 -15.52 36.08 -2.82
C ALA A 14 -15.43 37.27 -1.82
N ASN A 15 -15.12 37.02 -0.54
CA ASN A 15 -14.93 38.06 0.47
C ASN A 15 -14.04 37.61 1.65
N ALA A 16 -13.16 36.61 1.45
CA ALA A 16 -12.29 36.16 2.52
C ALA A 16 -11.10 37.11 2.72
N THR A 17 -10.97 37.66 3.93
CA THR A 17 -9.71 38.24 4.38
C THR A 17 -8.57 37.23 4.21
N PRO A 18 -7.32 37.70 4.00
CA PRO A 18 -6.15 36.82 3.85
C PRO A 18 -6.04 35.75 4.94
N GLN A 19 -6.48 36.09 6.16
CA GLN A 19 -6.52 35.19 7.31
C GLN A 19 -7.57 34.07 7.16
N MET A 20 -8.73 34.34 6.56
CA MET A 20 -9.73 33.31 6.28
C MET A 20 -9.26 32.37 5.16
N GLN A 21 -8.66 32.91 4.09
CA GLN A 21 -8.07 32.11 3.01
C GLN A 21 -6.99 31.15 3.57
N ALA A 22 -6.06 31.67 4.37
CA ALA A 22 -4.99 30.86 4.99
C ALA A 22 -5.52 29.75 5.90
N ARG A 23 -6.62 30.00 6.63
CA ARG A 23 -7.27 28.98 7.47
C ARG A 23 -7.96 27.90 6.65
N LEU A 24 -8.57 28.24 5.51
CA LEU A 24 -9.15 27.25 4.60
C LEU A 24 -8.05 26.39 3.96
N ASP A 25 -6.99 27.01 3.43
CA ASP A 25 -5.86 26.28 2.85
C ASP A 25 -5.18 25.38 3.89
N ALA A 26 -4.98 25.85 5.12
CA ALA A 26 -4.43 25.04 6.22
C ALA A 26 -5.32 23.83 6.54
N ASN A 27 -6.65 24.00 6.62
CA ASN A 27 -7.57 22.89 6.85
C ASN A 27 -7.54 21.87 5.71
N VAL A 28 -7.48 22.32 4.46
CA VAL A 28 -7.40 21.42 3.29
C VAL A 28 -6.06 20.68 3.25
N GLN A 29 -4.97 21.33 3.64
CA GLN A 29 -3.66 20.67 3.79
C GLN A 29 -3.66 19.66 4.94
N GLN A 30 -4.26 20.00 6.08
CA GLN A 30 -4.38 19.09 7.23
C GLN A 30 -5.25 17.88 6.91
N ALA A 31 -6.36 18.07 6.19
CA ALA A 31 -7.20 16.97 5.72
C ALA A 31 -6.41 16.04 4.78
N GLN A 32 -5.74 16.58 3.77
CA GLN A 32 -4.90 15.78 2.87
C GLN A 32 -3.77 15.05 3.59
N ALA A 33 -3.13 15.68 4.58
CA ALA A 33 -2.10 15.05 5.39
C ALA A 33 -2.65 13.91 6.26
N ALA A 34 -3.86 14.08 6.82
CA ALA A 34 -4.52 13.05 7.60
C ALA A 34 -4.92 11.85 6.73
N ASP A 35 -5.49 12.10 5.55
CA ASP A 35 -5.81 11.06 4.56
C ASP A 35 -4.56 10.31 4.11
N ALA A 36 -3.49 11.03 3.75
CA ALA A 36 -2.22 10.42 3.36
C ALA A 36 -1.65 9.53 4.47
N LYS A 37 -1.74 9.98 5.73
CA LYS A 37 -1.27 9.22 6.89
C LYS A 37 -2.12 7.97 7.14
N LEU A 38 -3.42 8.04 6.91
CA LEU A 38 -4.32 6.90 7.04
C LEU A 38 -4.06 5.86 5.94
N ILE A 39 -3.94 6.31 4.69
CA ILE A 39 -3.61 5.46 3.54
C ILE A 39 -2.26 4.77 3.75
N ALA A 40 -1.25 5.50 4.22
CA ALA A 40 0.07 4.93 4.53
C ALA A 40 -0.01 3.84 5.62
N GLN A 41 -0.79 4.06 6.68
CA GLN A 41 -1.00 3.07 7.74
C GLN A 41 -1.66 1.78 7.23
N TYR A 42 -2.69 1.90 6.39
CA TYR A 42 -3.36 0.74 5.79
C TYR A 42 -2.43 -0.04 4.86
N ARG A 43 -1.58 0.65 4.08
CA ARG A 43 -0.61 -0.03 3.21
C ARG A 43 0.54 -0.66 3.98
N ALA A 44 0.90 -0.12 5.13
CA ALA A 44 1.96 -0.66 5.99
C ALA A 44 1.49 -1.87 6.83
N ASN A 45 0.18 -2.03 7.03
CA ASN A 45 -0.42 -3.16 7.76
C ASN A 45 -1.57 -3.76 6.94
N PRO A 46 -1.26 -4.42 5.82
CA PRO A 46 -2.27 -5.05 5.00
C PRO A 46 -2.97 -6.20 5.73
N THR A 47 -4.26 -6.38 5.47
CA THR A 47 -5.08 -7.47 6.04
C THR A 47 -4.67 -8.86 5.55
N TRP A 48 -3.93 -8.95 4.45
CA TRP A 48 -3.47 -10.22 3.89
C TRP A 48 -2.20 -10.77 4.58
N ALA A 49 -1.47 -9.95 5.35
CA ALA A 49 -0.29 -10.37 6.11
C ALA A 49 -0.56 -10.31 7.61
N THR A 50 -0.01 -11.25 8.37
CA THR A 50 -0.08 -11.22 9.83
C THR A 50 1.26 -10.78 10.39
N PHE A 51 1.32 -9.57 10.96
CA PHE A 51 2.51 -9.07 11.64
C PHE A 51 2.45 -9.43 13.11
N ASP A 52 3.47 -10.13 13.59
CA ASP A 52 3.67 -10.38 15.01
C ASP A 52 4.85 -9.52 15.49
N ASP A 53 4.53 -8.32 15.98
CA ASP A 53 5.54 -7.38 16.46
C ASP A 53 6.24 -7.87 17.75
N LYS A 54 5.67 -8.83 18.48
CA LYS A 54 6.26 -9.38 19.72
C LYS A 54 7.43 -10.31 19.42
N ASN A 55 7.29 -11.16 18.41
CA ASN A 55 8.29 -12.12 17.95
C ASN A 55 9.11 -11.57 16.77
N ASN A 56 8.88 -10.30 16.41
CA ASN A 56 9.50 -9.65 15.26
C ASN A 56 9.38 -10.50 13.98
N SER A 57 8.18 -11.02 13.72
CA SER A 57 7.91 -11.93 12.61
C SER A 57 6.72 -11.47 11.78
N VAL A 58 6.62 -12.00 10.57
CA VAL A 58 5.53 -11.74 9.63
C VAL A 58 5.18 -13.01 8.90
N ALA A 59 3.90 -13.40 8.96
CA ALA A 59 3.37 -14.51 8.20
C ALA A 59 2.67 -13.97 6.93
N LEU A 60 3.12 -14.47 5.79
CA LEU A 60 2.60 -14.15 4.47
C LEU A 60 1.61 -15.25 4.03
N PRO A 61 0.60 -14.90 3.21
CA PRO A 61 -0.41 -15.86 2.79
C PRO A 61 0.19 -16.92 1.88
N ASP A 62 -0.46 -18.08 1.87
CA ASP A 62 -0.04 -19.20 1.03
C ASP A 62 -0.28 -18.91 -0.45
N VAL A 63 0.78 -18.90 -1.28
CA VAL A 63 0.68 -18.56 -2.71
C VAL A 63 -0.23 -19.51 -3.47
N GLN A 64 -0.22 -20.80 -3.14
CA GLN A 64 -1.02 -21.81 -3.83
C GLN A 64 -2.53 -21.56 -3.65
N SER A 65 -2.91 -21.04 -2.48
CA SER A 65 -4.29 -20.70 -2.12
C SER A 65 -4.78 -19.36 -2.71
N LEU A 66 -3.88 -18.51 -3.22
CA LEU A 66 -4.24 -17.21 -3.80
C LEU A 66 -4.80 -17.34 -5.21
N THR A 67 -5.76 -16.49 -5.58
CA THR A 67 -6.11 -16.27 -6.98
C THR A 67 -5.04 -15.42 -7.69
N LYS A 68 -5.11 -15.28 -9.02
CA LYS A 68 -4.16 -14.42 -9.76
C LYS A 68 -4.26 -12.95 -9.35
N ASP A 69 -5.47 -12.44 -9.15
CA ASP A 69 -5.71 -11.08 -8.69
C ASP A 69 -5.18 -10.88 -7.27
N ASP A 70 -5.47 -11.81 -6.36
CA ASP A 70 -4.96 -11.74 -4.99
C ASP A 70 -3.43 -11.81 -4.96
N ALA A 71 -2.81 -12.71 -5.74
CA ALA A 71 -1.35 -12.78 -5.86
C ALA A 71 -0.75 -11.49 -6.40
N THR A 72 -1.42 -10.83 -7.36
CA THR A 72 -1.01 -9.51 -7.88
C THR A 72 -1.09 -8.43 -6.80
N HIS A 73 -2.17 -8.45 -6.00
CA HIS A 73 -2.37 -7.50 -4.90
C HIS A 73 -1.32 -7.71 -3.80
N VAL A 74 -1.07 -8.97 -3.42
CA VAL A 74 -0.04 -9.35 -2.44
C VAL A 74 1.34 -8.96 -2.97
N LEU A 75 1.65 -9.18 -4.24
CA LEU A 75 2.93 -8.82 -4.84
C LEU A 75 3.20 -7.30 -4.77
N LYS A 76 2.20 -6.47 -5.11
CA LYS A 76 2.31 -5.00 -5.00
C LYS A 76 2.47 -4.56 -3.55
N GLY A 77 1.69 -5.16 -2.64
CA GLY A 77 1.79 -4.87 -1.21
C GLY A 77 3.15 -5.28 -0.64
N LEU A 78 3.66 -6.45 -1.00
CA LEU A 78 4.96 -6.95 -0.57
C LEU A 78 6.10 -6.02 -1.00
N GLN A 79 6.09 -5.54 -2.25
CA GLN A 79 7.06 -4.56 -2.74
C GLN A 79 7.01 -3.25 -1.93
N TYR A 80 5.79 -2.76 -1.65
CA TYR A 80 5.63 -1.58 -0.81
C TYR A 80 6.19 -1.79 0.61
N LEU A 81 5.91 -2.93 1.23
CA LEU A 81 6.43 -3.26 2.56
C LEU A 81 7.96 -3.38 2.60
N GLN A 82 8.59 -3.81 1.51
CA GLN A 82 10.04 -3.80 1.36
C GLN A 82 10.58 -2.38 1.20
N ASP A 83 9.95 -1.56 0.36
CA ASP A 83 10.32 -0.16 0.11
C ASP A 83 10.30 0.68 1.39
N ILE A 84 9.27 0.54 2.21
CA ILE A 84 9.16 1.25 3.50
C ILE A 84 9.96 0.58 4.63
N GLY A 85 10.70 -0.49 4.35
CA GLY A 85 11.50 -1.23 5.35
C GLY A 85 10.67 -1.94 6.41
N ARG A 86 9.36 -2.17 6.20
CA ARG A 86 8.47 -2.80 7.19
C ARG A 86 8.83 -4.27 7.44
N LEU A 87 9.43 -4.94 6.46
CA LEU A 87 9.90 -6.32 6.58
C LEU A 87 11.36 -6.43 7.07
N ASP A 88 12.07 -5.30 7.17
CA ASP A 88 13.48 -5.31 7.53
C ASP A 88 13.69 -5.84 8.96
N GLY A 89 14.67 -6.73 9.12
CA GLY A 89 14.95 -7.40 10.38
C GLY A 89 13.88 -8.38 10.87
N ARG A 90 12.75 -8.57 10.16
CA ARG A 90 11.68 -9.49 10.57
C ARG A 90 11.91 -10.90 10.07
N THR A 91 11.49 -11.88 10.88
CA THR A 91 11.41 -13.28 10.45
C THR A 91 10.19 -13.45 9.54
N ILE A 92 10.43 -13.64 8.25
CA ILE A 92 9.38 -13.89 7.28
C ILE A 92 8.99 -15.37 7.33
N THR A 93 7.69 -15.65 7.33
CA THR A 93 7.11 -16.99 7.19
C THR A 93 6.20 -16.98 5.99
N ALA A 94 6.70 -17.43 4.85
CA ALA A 94 5.96 -17.46 3.59
C ALA A 94 5.70 -18.90 3.15
N LYS A 95 4.55 -19.16 2.51
CA LYS A 95 4.12 -20.50 2.10
C LYS A 95 3.74 -20.57 0.64
N ASN A 96 3.98 -21.72 0.02
CA ASN A 96 3.48 -22.08 -1.30
C ASN A 96 3.15 -23.58 -1.30
N GLY A 97 1.93 -23.91 -0.88
CA GLY A 97 1.49 -25.26 -0.63
C GLY A 97 2.27 -25.92 0.50
N SER A 98 2.90 -27.04 0.17
CA SER A 98 3.78 -27.79 1.08
C SER A 98 5.15 -27.13 1.27
N GLN A 99 5.48 -26.10 0.49
CA GLN A 99 6.76 -25.40 0.58
C GLN A 99 6.65 -24.20 1.52
N SER A 100 7.72 -23.91 2.25
CA SER A 100 7.81 -22.73 3.11
C SER A 100 9.18 -22.09 2.97
N THR A 101 9.24 -20.77 3.11
CA THR A 101 10.48 -20.00 3.01
C THR A 101 10.45 -18.79 3.93
N ALA A 102 11.65 -18.41 4.39
CA ALA A 102 11.89 -17.13 5.05
C ALA A 102 12.44 -16.05 4.10
N SER A 103 12.64 -16.39 2.82
CA SER A 103 13.17 -15.45 1.83
C SER A 103 12.05 -14.70 1.12
N ALA A 104 11.99 -13.38 1.31
CA ALA A 104 11.02 -12.51 0.61
C ALA A 104 11.17 -12.61 -0.91
N ALA A 105 12.40 -12.71 -1.41
CA ALA A 105 12.70 -12.84 -2.83
C ALA A 105 12.14 -14.14 -3.44
N LEU A 106 12.27 -15.27 -2.74
CA LEU A 106 11.70 -16.53 -3.21
C LEU A 106 10.17 -16.50 -3.19
N TYR A 107 9.58 -15.89 -2.18
CA TYR A 107 8.13 -15.69 -2.12
C TYR A 107 7.64 -14.79 -3.26
N GLN A 108 8.40 -13.76 -3.62
CA GLN A 108 8.09 -12.89 -4.76
C GLN A 108 8.10 -13.67 -6.09
N ASP A 109 9.08 -14.55 -6.29
CA ASP A 109 9.15 -15.43 -7.45
C ASP A 109 7.92 -16.34 -7.56
N TRP A 110 7.50 -16.94 -6.43
CA TRP A 110 6.28 -17.74 -6.38
C TRP A 110 5.02 -16.93 -6.74
N LEU A 111 4.92 -15.69 -6.29
CA LEU A 111 3.81 -14.80 -6.65
C LEU A 111 3.81 -14.48 -8.15
N LEU A 112 4.96 -14.16 -8.73
CA LEU A 112 5.10 -13.90 -10.17
C LEU A 112 4.67 -15.10 -11.01
N ALA A 113 5.15 -16.29 -10.64
CA ALA A 113 4.75 -17.55 -11.26
C ALA A 113 3.23 -17.80 -11.11
N ARG A 114 2.64 -17.50 -9.94
CA ARG A 114 1.20 -17.67 -9.69
C ARG A 114 0.34 -16.75 -10.56
N ILE A 115 0.78 -15.51 -10.78
CA ILE A 115 0.09 -14.54 -11.64
C ILE A 115 0.14 -14.99 -13.11
N GLY A 116 1.11 -15.82 -13.48
CA GLY A 116 1.40 -16.18 -14.87
C GLY A 116 2.28 -15.14 -15.56
N VAL A 117 3.05 -14.37 -14.78
CA VAL A 117 4.19 -13.62 -15.31
C VAL A 117 5.32 -14.63 -15.42
N ASP A 118 5.40 -15.32 -16.56
CA ASP A 118 6.57 -16.10 -16.90
C ASP A 118 7.76 -15.13 -17.02
N ALA A 119 8.72 -15.21 -16.09
CA ALA A 119 9.99 -14.49 -16.16
C ALA A 119 10.93 -15.06 -17.25
N ARG A 120 10.37 -15.51 -18.37
CA ARG A 120 11.08 -16.10 -19.50
C ARG A 120 10.52 -15.53 -20.80
N ALA A 121 11.00 -14.34 -21.15
CA ALA A 121 11.03 -13.84 -22.52
C ALA A 121 12.46 -13.92 -23.04
#